data_AF-A0A1J0R7Y1-F1
#
_entry.id   AF-A0A1J0R7Y1-F1
#
_cell.length_a   1.000
_cell.length_b   1.000
_cell.length_c   1.000
_cell.angle_alpha   90.00
_cell.angle_beta   90.00
_cell.angle_gamma   90.00
#
_symmetry.space_group_name_H-M   'P 1'
#
loop_
_entity.id
_entity.type
_entity.pdbx_description
1 polymer ?
#
loop_
_entity_poly.entity_id
_entity_poly.type
_entity_poly.pdbx_seq_one_letter_code
_entity_poly.pdbx_strand_id
1 'polypeptide(L)'
;MFITVKVCYLLTVLSLGMHRSPVDANKNPLKVQAFTTMCGLSKALKAVPAKIAQPVQQMLAKAASYEDLLTDLYSIKALDPNSSLSFAPAIAFLARQKSNELRNGATALAAKATHAAGKAAYVAGFIDQVTSIFQQAAASTDYCIGENVGSTGNAGVAGLAGCLTAANEHTPIPEEPDNDATKLSEALTAVGKLNGQAMASSTGKCLLTQTVTTHGAYGGGAGQPANIYWLNGIVHFTASALASSAFPKTATTIMQVTIIKTAVDAIDAAKMPECATDTTAQLLDKLSDTSKPQKFENFETTPKATGVGTETTKLTIDKADLEALAAALKAYRDDPSRKSKLAEARRERQIAVAKQLDEVPTQKQQSECKAASNKEANSKDTEVCNKKQKKSECKESDGCKWTSDKEEIGSHCKPKEGKEQTNAAAGTGETAKEGPTTGCARQKTKEPCENDKTGDKQNCAFRKGKDNEDEPGKKGCQSGSFLANKKLVLRAASLISFIF
;
A
#
# COMPACT_ATOMS: atom_id res chain seq x y z
N MET A 1 -64.95 -66.95 31.69
CA MET A 1 -63.94 -67.06 30.62
C MET A 1 -63.61 -65.69 30.04
N PHE A 2 -63.18 -64.71 30.87
CA PHE A 2 -62.90 -63.34 30.42
C PHE A 2 -61.74 -62.64 31.18
N ILE A 3 -60.99 -63.38 32.01
CA ILE A 3 -59.96 -62.80 32.89
C ILE A 3 -58.52 -63.21 32.47
N THR A 4 -58.36 -64.24 31.64
CA THR A 4 -57.03 -64.74 31.23
C THR A 4 -56.42 -64.06 30.00
N VAL A 5 -57.20 -63.32 29.20
CA VAL A 5 -56.69 -62.70 27.95
C VAL A 5 -56.07 -61.31 28.19
N LYS A 6 -56.50 -60.57 29.23
CA LYS A 6 -55.96 -59.23 29.54
C LYS A 6 -54.58 -59.25 30.20
N VAL A 7 -54.21 -60.35 30.87
CA VAL A 7 -52.90 -60.46 31.55
C VAL A 7 -51.78 -60.79 30.55
N CYS A 8 -52.06 -61.57 29.50
CA CYS A 8 -51.07 -61.83 28.45
C CYS A 8 -50.77 -60.59 27.59
N TYR A 9 -51.76 -59.73 27.33
CA TYR A 9 -51.53 -58.50 26.53
C TYR A 9 -50.74 -57.43 27.31
N LEU A 10 -50.92 -57.35 28.63
CA LEU A 10 -50.14 -56.44 29.49
C LEU A 10 -48.67 -56.89 29.64
N LEU A 11 -48.40 -58.20 29.60
CA LEU A 11 -47.02 -58.72 29.64
C LEU A 11 -46.28 -58.60 28.30
N THR A 12 -46.97 -58.59 27.16
CA THR A 12 -46.34 -58.30 25.85
C THR A 12 -46.14 -56.82 25.58
N VAL A 13 -46.85 -55.93 26.28
CA VAL A 13 -46.65 -54.47 26.16
C VAL A 13 -45.54 -53.96 27.10
N LEU A 14 -45.23 -54.69 28.18
CA LEU A 14 -44.08 -54.36 29.04
C LEU A 14 -42.71 -54.78 28.48
N SER A 15 -42.63 -55.72 27.53
CA SER A 15 -41.37 -56.08 26.87
C SER A 15 -41.02 -55.21 25.66
N LEU A 16 -41.95 -54.38 25.18
CA LEU A 16 -41.71 -53.37 24.13
C LEU A 16 -41.35 -51.98 24.69
N GLY A 17 -41.22 -51.87 26.02
CA GLY A 17 -41.13 -50.61 26.72
C GLY A 17 -39.78 -50.31 27.39
N MET A 18 -38.71 -51.06 27.17
CA MET A 18 -37.36 -50.71 27.68
C MET A 18 -36.23 -51.26 26.80
N HIS A 19 -36.23 -50.88 25.52
CA HIS A 19 -34.97 -50.59 24.82
C HIS A 19 -34.97 -49.10 24.47
N ARG A 20 -35.07 -48.24 25.51
CA ARG A 20 -34.29 -47.00 25.43
C ARG A 20 -32.85 -47.45 25.62
N SER A 21 -32.23 -47.89 24.51
CA SER A 21 -30.78 -47.87 24.44
C SER A 21 -30.37 -46.50 24.99
N PRO A 22 -29.46 -46.43 25.97
CA PRO A 22 -28.92 -45.15 26.40
C PRO A 22 -28.55 -44.41 25.13
N VAL A 23 -29.09 -43.21 24.95
CA VAL A 23 -28.89 -42.38 23.75
C VAL A 23 -27.41 -42.46 23.43
N ASP A 24 -27.07 -43.26 22.42
CA ASP A 24 -25.70 -43.52 21.99
C ASP A 24 -25.23 -42.15 21.51
N ALA A 25 -24.55 -41.39 22.36
CA ALA A 25 -24.23 -40.01 22.02
C ALA A 25 -23.30 -40.03 20.82
N ASN A 26 -23.89 -39.68 19.70
CA ASN A 26 -23.31 -39.07 18.53
C ASN A 26 -21.92 -39.55 18.09
N LYS A 27 -21.71 -40.86 18.02
CA LYS A 27 -20.53 -41.46 17.40
C LYS A 27 -20.66 -41.55 15.88
N ASN A 28 -21.64 -40.89 15.25
CA ASN A 28 -21.84 -41.01 13.81
C ASN A 28 -20.86 -40.12 13.04
N PRO A 29 -20.31 -40.56 11.90
CA PRO A 29 -19.50 -39.70 11.06
C PRO A 29 -20.32 -38.53 10.54
N LEU A 30 -19.65 -37.42 10.21
CA LEU A 30 -20.25 -36.32 9.48
C LEU A 30 -20.32 -36.65 7.99
N LYS A 31 -21.41 -36.26 7.33
CA LYS A 31 -21.55 -36.37 5.87
C LYS A 31 -20.48 -35.55 5.16
N VAL A 32 -19.94 -36.09 4.07
CA VAL A 32 -18.98 -35.38 3.19
C VAL A 32 -19.53 -34.04 2.70
N GLN A 33 -20.83 -33.91 2.49
CA GLN A 33 -21.48 -32.63 2.13
C GLN A 33 -21.12 -31.47 3.07
N ALA A 34 -21.00 -31.73 4.36
CA ALA A 34 -20.62 -30.71 5.34
C ALA A 34 -19.19 -30.23 5.07
N PHE A 35 -18.25 -31.16 4.83
CA PHE A 35 -16.86 -30.84 4.50
C PHE A 35 -16.72 -30.22 3.13
N THR A 36 -17.44 -30.68 2.11
CA THR A 36 -17.46 -30.04 0.79
C THR A 36 -17.85 -28.56 0.90
N THR A 37 -18.86 -28.26 1.71
CA THR A 37 -19.29 -26.88 1.94
C THR A 37 -18.24 -26.06 2.68
N MET A 38 -17.63 -26.60 3.74
CA MET A 38 -16.54 -25.95 4.46
C MET A 38 -15.30 -25.75 3.58
N CYS A 39 -14.93 -26.73 2.76
CA CYS A 39 -13.79 -26.66 1.86
C CYS A 39 -14.03 -25.70 0.69
N GLY A 40 -15.28 -25.51 0.26
CA GLY A 40 -15.65 -24.40 -0.61
C GLY A 40 -15.37 -23.03 0.03
N LEU A 41 -15.67 -22.87 1.32
CA LEU A 41 -15.30 -21.66 2.08
C LEU A 41 -13.78 -21.52 2.22
N SER A 42 -13.06 -22.61 2.54
CA SER A 42 -11.58 -22.59 2.58
C SER A 42 -11.00 -22.15 1.23
N LYS A 43 -11.49 -22.71 0.12
CA LYS A 43 -11.08 -22.31 -1.25
C LYS A 43 -11.32 -20.82 -1.49
N ALA A 44 -12.50 -20.32 -1.16
CA ALA A 44 -12.83 -18.90 -1.33
C ALA A 44 -11.92 -17.98 -0.50
N LEU A 45 -11.60 -18.37 0.73
CA LEU A 45 -10.67 -17.65 1.61
C LEU A 45 -9.23 -17.68 1.09
N LYS A 46 -8.75 -18.82 0.58
CA LYS A 46 -7.43 -18.95 -0.04
C LYS A 46 -7.28 -18.12 -1.31
N ALA A 47 -8.37 -17.86 -2.03
CA ALA A 47 -8.33 -16.98 -3.20
C ALA A 47 -8.22 -15.47 -2.84
N VAL A 48 -8.43 -15.09 -1.58
CA VAL A 48 -8.44 -13.69 -1.13
C VAL A 48 -7.08 -13.00 -1.36
N PRO A 49 -5.92 -13.53 -0.94
CA PRO A 49 -4.63 -12.86 -1.08
C PRO A 49 -4.32 -12.41 -2.50
N ALA A 50 -4.53 -13.28 -3.50
CA ALA A 50 -4.30 -12.94 -4.90
C ALA A 50 -5.28 -11.86 -5.40
N LYS A 51 -6.56 -11.90 -4.96
CA LYS A 51 -7.58 -10.91 -5.35
C LYS A 51 -7.32 -9.52 -4.75
N ILE A 52 -6.87 -9.43 -3.49
CA ILE A 52 -6.68 -8.14 -2.80
C ILE A 52 -5.35 -7.44 -3.14
N ALA A 53 -4.42 -8.13 -3.82
CA ALA A 53 -3.22 -7.51 -4.36
C ALA A 53 -3.53 -6.64 -5.59
N GLN A 54 -4.57 -6.98 -6.35
CA GLN A 54 -4.94 -6.32 -7.61
C GLN A 54 -5.21 -4.81 -7.47
N PRO A 55 -5.99 -4.33 -6.48
CA PRO A 55 -6.20 -2.90 -6.29
C PRO A 55 -4.90 -2.10 -6.08
N VAL A 56 -3.95 -2.64 -5.32
CA VAL A 56 -2.66 -1.98 -5.07
C VAL A 56 -1.87 -1.83 -6.38
N GLN A 57 -1.80 -2.91 -7.17
CA GLN A 57 -1.13 -2.89 -8.48
C GLN A 57 -1.79 -1.88 -9.43
N GLN A 58 -3.12 -1.87 -9.49
CA GLN A 58 -3.89 -0.93 -10.31
C GLN A 58 -3.63 0.53 -9.92
N MET A 59 -3.60 0.84 -8.61
CA MET A 59 -3.29 2.20 -8.14
C MET A 59 -1.87 2.63 -8.54
N LEU A 60 -0.88 1.74 -8.40
CA LEU A 60 0.50 2.03 -8.78
C LEU A 60 0.64 2.21 -10.31
N ALA A 61 -0.07 1.40 -11.10
CA ALA A 61 -0.11 1.54 -12.56
C ALA A 61 -0.74 2.87 -12.98
N LYS A 62 -1.86 3.27 -12.37
CA LYS A 62 -2.48 4.59 -12.59
C LYS A 62 -1.53 5.73 -12.21
N ALA A 63 -0.89 5.64 -11.04
CA ALA A 63 0.07 6.65 -10.60
C ALA A 63 1.23 6.82 -11.59
N ALA A 64 1.77 5.72 -12.12
CA ALA A 64 2.79 5.75 -13.17
C ALA A 64 2.26 6.39 -14.46
N SER A 65 1.06 6.02 -14.88
CA SER A 65 0.41 6.61 -16.06
C SER A 65 0.21 8.12 -15.93
N TYR A 66 -0.09 8.64 -14.74
CA TYR A 66 -0.25 10.07 -14.52
C TYR A 66 1.09 10.83 -14.52
N GLU A 67 2.18 10.22 -14.05
CA GLU A 67 3.53 10.82 -14.24
C GLU A 67 3.95 10.83 -15.70
N ASP A 68 3.60 9.78 -16.45
CA ASP A 68 3.83 9.71 -17.89
C ASP A 68 3.06 10.82 -18.61
N LEU A 69 1.78 11.00 -18.26
CA LEU A 69 0.95 12.10 -18.76
C LEU A 69 1.58 13.47 -18.46
N LEU A 70 2.01 13.70 -17.22
CA LEU A 70 2.74 14.91 -16.82
C LEU A 70 3.98 15.14 -17.68
N THR A 71 4.78 14.10 -17.87
CA THR A 71 6.03 14.15 -18.66
C THR A 71 5.75 14.47 -20.13
N ASP A 72 4.69 13.88 -20.69
CA ASP A 72 4.25 14.15 -22.06
C ASP A 72 3.82 15.61 -22.22
N LEU A 73 3.03 16.16 -21.30
CA LEU A 73 2.59 17.56 -21.33
C LEU A 73 3.76 18.54 -21.27
N TYR A 74 4.75 18.30 -20.41
CA TYR A 74 5.97 19.11 -20.38
C TYR A 74 6.81 18.99 -21.65
N SER A 75 6.79 17.83 -22.30
CA SER A 75 7.52 17.60 -23.55
C SER A 75 6.84 18.31 -24.71
N ILE A 76 5.51 18.27 -24.79
CA ILE A 76 4.74 19.02 -25.79
C ILE A 76 5.06 20.51 -25.69
N LYS A 77 5.01 21.07 -24.48
CA LYS A 77 5.32 22.50 -24.28
C LYS A 77 6.77 22.86 -24.64
N ALA A 78 7.71 21.95 -24.46
CA ALA A 78 9.10 22.17 -24.83
C ALA A 78 9.33 22.12 -26.35
N LEU A 79 8.59 21.25 -27.06
CA LEU A 79 8.68 21.09 -28.51
C LEU A 79 7.92 22.19 -29.26
N ASP A 80 6.80 22.64 -28.72
CA ASP A 80 6.03 23.76 -29.23
C ASP A 80 5.74 24.77 -28.11
N PRO A 81 6.67 25.71 -27.87
CA PRO A 81 6.50 26.75 -26.86
C PRO A 81 5.29 27.65 -27.11
N ASN A 82 4.83 27.77 -28.36
CA ASN A 82 3.73 28.64 -28.75
C ASN A 82 2.38 27.91 -28.79
N SER A 83 2.36 26.59 -28.53
CA SER A 83 1.12 25.82 -28.42
C SER A 83 0.14 26.46 -27.43
N SER A 84 -1.10 26.68 -27.89
CA SER A 84 -2.18 27.32 -27.13
C SER A 84 -2.91 26.33 -26.20
N LEU A 85 -2.18 25.45 -25.53
CA LEU A 85 -2.74 24.49 -24.57
C LEU A 85 -2.91 25.16 -23.21
N SER A 86 -3.89 26.06 -23.11
CA SER A 86 -4.20 26.91 -21.95
C SER A 86 -4.27 26.15 -20.62
N PHE A 87 -4.87 24.95 -20.62
CA PHE A 87 -5.07 24.14 -19.41
C PHE A 87 -4.03 23.02 -19.20
N ALA A 88 -3.03 22.87 -20.07
CA ALA A 88 -1.98 21.87 -19.88
C ALA A 88 -1.27 21.97 -18.52
N PRO A 89 -0.93 23.17 -17.98
CA PRO A 89 -0.33 23.30 -16.65
C PRO A 89 -1.27 22.84 -15.52
N ALA A 90 -2.56 23.14 -15.62
CA ALA A 90 -3.57 22.72 -14.64
C ALA A 90 -3.71 21.19 -14.61
N ILE A 91 -3.78 20.55 -15.78
CA ILE A 91 -3.85 19.09 -15.89
C ILE A 91 -2.54 18.43 -15.42
N ALA A 92 -1.38 19.01 -15.76
CA ALA A 92 -0.09 18.55 -15.26
C ALA A 92 -0.05 18.56 -13.72
N PHE A 93 -0.48 19.65 -13.09
CA PHE A 93 -0.55 19.75 -11.64
C PHE A 93 -1.48 18.69 -11.03
N LEU A 94 -2.69 18.53 -11.57
CA LEU A 94 -3.63 17.49 -11.14
C LEU A 94 -3.05 16.09 -11.27
N ALA A 95 -2.40 15.79 -12.40
CA ALA A 95 -1.76 14.49 -12.64
C ALA A 95 -0.68 14.19 -11.59
N ARG A 96 0.16 15.18 -11.27
CA ARG A 96 1.20 15.04 -10.24
C ARG A 96 0.60 14.84 -8.84
N GLN A 97 -0.37 15.67 -8.47
CA GLN A 97 -1.05 15.57 -7.17
C GLN A 97 -1.72 14.20 -7.03
N LYS A 98 -2.45 13.79 -8.06
CA LYS A 98 -3.17 12.52 -8.07
C LYS A 98 -2.25 11.32 -8.07
N SER A 99 -1.14 11.36 -8.81
CA SER A 99 -0.12 10.31 -8.77
C SER A 99 0.42 10.10 -7.34
N ASN A 100 0.72 11.18 -6.62
CA ASN A 100 1.19 11.10 -5.25
C ASN A 100 0.10 10.61 -4.28
N GLU A 101 -1.13 11.08 -4.44
CA GLU A 101 -2.28 10.59 -3.66
C GLU A 101 -2.48 9.09 -3.86
N LEU A 102 -2.42 8.61 -5.10
CA LEU A 102 -2.51 7.18 -5.43
C LEU A 102 -1.36 6.37 -4.83
N ARG A 103 -0.12 6.87 -4.86
CA ARG A 103 1.03 6.17 -4.22
C ARG A 103 0.86 6.07 -2.71
N ASN A 104 0.41 7.14 -2.06
CA ASN A 104 0.15 7.15 -0.62
C ASN A 104 -1.02 6.21 -0.28
N GLY A 105 -2.09 6.27 -1.06
CA GLY A 105 -3.25 5.39 -0.93
C GLY A 105 -2.88 3.93 -1.15
N ALA A 106 -2.06 3.62 -2.16
CA ALA A 106 -1.57 2.26 -2.43
C ALA A 106 -0.71 1.73 -1.29
N THR A 107 0.12 2.58 -0.67
CA THR A 107 0.93 2.21 0.50
C THR A 107 0.04 1.87 1.71
N ALA A 108 -0.97 2.71 1.99
CA ALA A 108 -1.93 2.45 3.05
C ALA A 108 -2.78 1.20 2.76
N LEU A 109 -3.16 0.98 1.50
CA LEU A 109 -3.94 -0.16 1.07
C LEU A 109 -3.14 -1.47 1.15
N ALA A 110 -1.85 -1.45 0.78
CA ALA A 110 -0.97 -2.61 0.88
C ALA A 110 -0.93 -3.16 2.30
N ALA A 111 -0.81 -2.30 3.32
CA ALA A 111 -0.84 -2.72 4.72
C ALA A 111 -2.19 -3.37 5.09
N LYS A 112 -3.31 -2.83 4.64
CA LYS A 112 -4.64 -3.42 4.87
C LYS A 112 -4.80 -4.74 4.13
N ALA A 113 -4.31 -4.82 2.90
CA ALA A 113 -4.33 -6.04 2.09
C ALA A 113 -3.52 -7.16 2.76
N THR A 114 -2.31 -6.90 3.26
CA THR A 114 -1.54 -7.90 3.99
C THR A 114 -2.27 -8.44 5.21
N HIS A 115 -2.92 -7.57 6.00
CA HIS A 115 -3.74 -8.01 7.12
C HIS A 115 -4.95 -8.84 6.68
N ALA A 116 -5.63 -8.44 5.61
CA ALA A 116 -6.76 -9.19 5.06
C ALA A 116 -6.34 -10.57 4.54
N ALA A 117 -5.23 -10.66 3.81
CA ALA A 117 -4.64 -11.92 3.35
C ALA A 117 -4.33 -12.84 4.54
N GLY A 118 -3.62 -12.33 5.55
CA GLY A 118 -3.25 -13.08 6.73
C GLY A 118 -4.46 -13.63 7.48
N LYS A 119 -5.49 -12.79 7.70
CA LYS A 119 -6.72 -13.25 8.38
C LYS A 119 -7.53 -14.24 7.56
N ALA A 120 -7.63 -14.06 6.25
CA ALA A 120 -8.33 -15.00 5.38
C ALA A 120 -7.62 -16.37 5.36
N ALA A 121 -6.29 -16.38 5.18
CA ALA A 121 -5.47 -17.59 5.23
C ALA A 121 -5.54 -18.27 6.59
N TYR A 122 -5.57 -17.50 7.69
CA TYR A 122 -5.72 -18.02 9.04
C TYR A 122 -7.04 -18.80 9.20
N VAL A 123 -8.16 -18.24 8.74
CA VAL A 123 -9.46 -18.93 8.75
C VAL A 123 -9.42 -20.20 7.89
N ALA A 124 -8.88 -20.11 6.68
CA ALA A 124 -8.77 -21.24 5.77
C ALA A 124 -7.96 -22.39 6.40
N GLY A 125 -6.85 -22.07 7.06
CA GLY A 125 -6.01 -23.03 7.77
C GLY A 125 -6.74 -23.78 8.88
N PHE A 126 -7.64 -23.12 9.63
CA PHE A 126 -8.48 -23.84 10.59
C PHE A 126 -9.43 -24.83 9.93
N ILE A 127 -10.08 -24.42 8.85
CA ILE A 127 -11.02 -25.27 8.11
C ILE A 127 -10.28 -26.49 7.54
N ASP A 128 -9.11 -26.25 6.96
CA ASP A 128 -8.22 -27.29 6.45
C ASP A 128 -7.79 -28.26 7.54
N GLN A 129 -7.39 -27.75 8.70
CA GLN A 129 -6.93 -28.57 9.81
C GLN A 129 -8.04 -29.47 10.34
N VAL A 130 -9.25 -28.93 10.52
CA VAL A 130 -10.41 -29.73 10.94
C VAL A 130 -10.75 -30.79 9.91
N THR A 131 -10.74 -30.44 8.63
CA THR A 131 -10.98 -31.39 7.55
C THR A 131 -9.91 -32.50 7.53
N SER A 132 -8.64 -32.13 7.65
CA SER A 132 -7.51 -33.08 7.66
C SER A 132 -7.56 -34.02 8.86
N ILE A 133 -7.85 -33.52 10.06
CA ILE A 133 -8.02 -34.35 11.27
C ILE A 133 -9.16 -35.35 11.09
N PHE A 134 -10.32 -34.92 10.58
CA PHE A 134 -11.47 -35.80 10.37
C PHE A 134 -11.22 -36.82 9.25
N GLN A 135 -10.52 -36.42 8.18
CA GLN A 135 -10.14 -37.31 7.09
C GLN A 135 -9.15 -38.38 7.53
N GLN A 136 -8.17 -38.01 8.37
CA GLN A 136 -7.17 -38.94 8.91
C GLN A 136 -7.74 -39.85 10.01
N ALA A 137 -8.80 -39.43 10.71
CA ALA A 137 -9.52 -40.25 11.68
C ALA A 137 -10.41 -41.28 10.97
N ALA A 138 -9.76 -42.23 10.30
CA ALA A 138 -10.40 -43.29 9.54
C ALA A 138 -9.64 -44.63 9.64
N ALA A 139 -10.41 -45.68 9.75
CA ALA A 139 -10.04 -47.09 9.67
C ALA A 139 -10.93 -47.77 8.60
N SER A 140 -10.90 -49.10 8.52
CA SER A 140 -11.65 -49.85 7.51
C SER A 140 -13.17 -49.77 7.67
N THR A 141 -13.67 -49.69 8.90
CA THR A 141 -15.11 -49.71 9.23
C THR A 141 -15.58 -48.49 10.02
N ASP A 142 -14.65 -47.81 10.70
CA ASP A 142 -14.89 -46.62 11.50
C ASP A 142 -14.19 -45.43 10.87
N TYR A 143 -14.86 -44.29 10.74
CA TYR A 143 -14.37 -43.10 10.04
C TYR A 143 -15.11 -41.86 10.50
N CYS A 144 -14.52 -40.69 10.31
CA CYS A 144 -15.13 -39.42 10.70
C CYS A 144 -15.77 -38.63 9.56
N ILE A 145 -15.49 -39.01 8.30
CA ILE A 145 -16.13 -38.47 7.10
C ILE A 145 -16.81 -39.60 6.34
N GLY A 146 -18.14 -39.64 6.41
CA GLY A 146 -18.95 -40.64 5.73
C GLY A 146 -19.56 -40.10 4.43
N GLU A 147 -19.92 -41.00 3.53
CA GLU A 147 -20.68 -40.64 2.33
C GLU A 147 -22.07 -40.06 2.64
N ASN A 148 -22.71 -39.55 1.59
CA ASN A 148 -24.10 -39.08 1.64
C ASN A 148 -25.09 -40.26 1.78
N VAL A 149 -26.37 -39.95 2.01
CA VAL A 149 -27.42 -40.97 2.24
C VAL A 149 -27.48 -41.96 1.07
N GLY A 150 -27.44 -43.26 1.39
CA GLY A 150 -27.56 -44.36 0.42
C GLY A 150 -26.26 -45.11 0.13
N SER A 151 -25.13 -44.67 0.68
CA SER A 151 -23.83 -45.30 0.52
C SER A 151 -23.15 -45.50 1.89
N THR A 152 -22.48 -46.63 2.09
CA THR A 152 -22.05 -47.10 3.42
C THR A 152 -20.54 -46.97 3.68
N GLY A 153 -19.86 -46.10 2.93
CA GLY A 153 -18.40 -45.98 2.91
C GLY A 153 -17.84 -44.69 3.49
N ASN A 154 -16.52 -44.71 3.70
CA ASN A 154 -15.70 -43.51 3.85
C ASN A 154 -15.73 -42.73 2.52
N ALA A 155 -15.98 -41.43 2.57
CA ALA A 155 -16.13 -40.60 1.38
C ALA A 155 -14.83 -40.31 0.61
N GLY A 156 -13.67 -40.61 1.19
CA GLY A 156 -12.36 -40.30 0.62
C GLY A 156 -12.14 -38.79 0.45
N VAL A 157 -11.18 -38.42 -0.40
CA VAL A 157 -10.72 -37.03 -0.55
C VAL A 157 -11.44 -36.22 -1.64
N ALA A 158 -12.18 -36.87 -2.54
CA ALA A 158 -12.78 -36.22 -3.70
C ALA A 158 -13.75 -35.08 -3.31
N GLY A 159 -14.52 -35.26 -2.23
CA GLY A 159 -15.44 -34.24 -1.71
C GLY A 159 -14.77 -33.15 -0.86
N LEU A 160 -13.44 -33.17 -0.70
CA LEU A 160 -12.68 -32.29 0.18
C LEU A 160 -11.86 -31.24 -0.59
N ALA A 161 -12.11 -31.13 -1.91
CA ALA A 161 -11.45 -30.16 -2.78
C ALA A 161 -11.59 -28.73 -2.22
N GLY A 162 -10.46 -28.01 -2.16
CA GLY A 162 -10.36 -26.70 -1.52
C GLY A 162 -9.70 -26.77 -0.14
N CYS A 163 -9.85 -27.87 0.59
CA CYS A 163 -9.04 -28.16 1.77
C CYS A 163 -7.87 -29.08 1.43
N LEU A 164 -8.17 -30.18 0.73
CA LEU A 164 -7.23 -31.25 0.41
C LEU A 164 -7.19 -31.52 -1.10
N THR A 165 -6.01 -31.88 -1.60
CA THR A 165 -5.80 -32.33 -2.97
C THR A 165 -6.18 -33.80 -3.12
N ALA A 166 -6.21 -34.31 -4.35
CA ALA A 166 -6.41 -35.75 -4.60
C ALA A 166 -5.30 -36.62 -3.99
N ALA A 167 -4.12 -36.05 -3.73
CA ALA A 167 -3.01 -36.70 -3.02
C ALA A 167 -3.15 -36.65 -1.49
N ASN A 168 -4.27 -36.14 -0.96
CA ASN A 168 -4.52 -35.94 0.47
C ASN A 168 -3.56 -34.93 1.13
N GLU A 169 -3.07 -33.96 0.36
CA GLU A 169 -2.23 -32.86 0.85
C GLU A 169 -3.04 -31.58 0.97
N HIS A 170 -2.62 -30.64 1.83
CA HIS A 170 -3.31 -29.35 1.94
C HIS A 170 -3.29 -28.58 0.62
N THR A 171 -4.45 -28.11 0.17
CA THR A 171 -4.54 -27.28 -1.05
C THR A 171 -3.79 -25.96 -0.82
N PRO A 172 -2.79 -25.62 -1.65
CA PRO A 172 -2.00 -24.41 -1.46
C PRO A 172 -2.83 -23.14 -1.67
N ILE A 173 -2.33 -22.02 -1.14
CA ILE A 173 -2.86 -20.69 -1.47
C ILE A 173 -2.43 -20.38 -2.92
N PRO A 174 -3.35 -20.05 -3.84
CA PRO A 174 -3.00 -19.74 -5.21
C PRO A 174 -2.20 -18.44 -5.31
N GLU A 175 -1.20 -18.43 -6.19
CA GLU A 175 -0.40 -17.23 -6.50
C GLU A 175 -1.19 -16.22 -7.34
N GLU A 176 -2.02 -16.73 -8.26
CA GLU A 176 -2.83 -15.92 -9.17
C GLU A 176 -4.31 -15.92 -8.78
N PRO A 177 -5.08 -14.88 -9.18
CA PRO A 177 -6.51 -14.82 -8.88
C PRO A 177 -7.27 -16.00 -9.48
N ASP A 178 -7.82 -16.86 -8.62
CA ASP A 178 -8.76 -17.89 -9.04
C ASP A 178 -10.13 -17.24 -9.33
N ASN A 179 -10.40 -17.00 -10.61
CA ASN A 179 -11.67 -16.45 -11.10
C ASN A 179 -12.83 -17.45 -10.98
N ASP A 180 -12.53 -18.75 -10.87
CA ASP A 180 -13.51 -19.82 -10.70
C ASP A 180 -13.85 -20.07 -9.22
N ALA A 181 -13.05 -19.53 -8.29
CA ALA A 181 -13.38 -19.56 -6.87
C ALA A 181 -14.67 -18.76 -6.61
N THR A 182 -15.66 -19.46 -6.04
CA THR A 182 -16.92 -18.90 -5.54
C THR A 182 -16.66 -17.66 -4.67
N LYS A 183 -17.56 -16.66 -4.74
CA LYS A 183 -17.40 -15.45 -3.92
C LYS A 183 -17.45 -15.82 -2.44
N LEU A 184 -16.63 -15.15 -1.63
CA LEU A 184 -16.58 -15.41 -0.18
C LEU A 184 -17.95 -15.31 0.50
N SER A 185 -18.78 -14.33 0.11
CA SER A 185 -20.14 -14.17 0.63
C SER A 185 -21.06 -15.34 0.30
N GLU A 186 -20.96 -15.89 -0.91
CA GLU A 186 -21.71 -17.06 -1.36
C GLU A 186 -21.26 -18.32 -0.59
N ALA A 187 -19.94 -18.49 -0.39
CA ALA A 187 -19.39 -19.60 0.38
C ALA A 187 -19.79 -19.55 1.87
N LEU A 188 -19.76 -18.36 2.48
CA LEU A 188 -20.25 -18.15 3.85
C LEU A 188 -21.75 -18.47 3.97
N THR A 189 -22.54 -18.04 2.98
CA THR A 189 -23.97 -18.36 2.92
C THR A 189 -24.20 -19.86 2.81
N ALA A 190 -23.40 -20.57 2.02
CA ALA A 190 -23.48 -22.02 1.88
C ALA A 190 -23.23 -22.74 3.22
N VAL A 191 -22.21 -22.33 3.98
CA VAL A 191 -21.96 -22.87 5.34
C VAL A 191 -23.15 -22.59 6.26
N GLY A 192 -23.71 -21.37 6.22
CA GLY A 192 -24.90 -21.03 7.02
C GLY A 192 -26.15 -21.83 6.68
N LYS A 193 -26.25 -22.39 5.47
CA LYS A 193 -27.36 -23.27 5.05
C LYS A 193 -27.26 -24.70 5.61
N LEU A 194 -26.13 -25.08 6.22
CA LEU A 194 -26.00 -26.35 6.94
C LEU A 194 -26.80 -26.35 8.25
N ASN A 195 -27.22 -25.17 8.74
CA ASN A 195 -28.05 -25.06 9.92
C ASN A 195 -29.39 -25.81 9.75
N GLY A 196 -29.74 -26.60 10.77
CA GLY A 196 -30.95 -27.42 10.78
C GLY A 196 -30.91 -28.65 9.86
N GLN A 197 -29.80 -28.89 9.15
CA GLN A 197 -29.67 -30.04 8.27
C GLN A 197 -29.17 -31.29 9.01
N ALA A 198 -29.67 -32.46 8.59
CA ALA A 198 -29.20 -33.74 9.12
C ALA A 198 -27.84 -34.12 8.53
N MET A 199 -26.78 -33.89 9.31
CA MET A 199 -25.39 -34.10 8.88
C MET A 199 -24.75 -35.40 9.41
N ALA A 200 -25.50 -36.25 10.13
CA ALA A 200 -25.06 -37.61 10.45
C ALA A 200 -25.06 -38.51 9.21
N SER A 201 -23.96 -39.20 8.95
CA SER A 201 -23.92 -40.36 8.05
C SER A 201 -24.49 -41.61 8.73
N SER A 202 -24.81 -42.64 7.95
CA SER A 202 -25.58 -43.82 8.37
C SER A 202 -24.75 -44.98 8.93
N THR A 203 -23.44 -45.01 8.68
CA THR A 203 -22.55 -46.15 9.02
C THR A 203 -21.20 -45.67 9.54
N GLY A 204 -20.51 -46.52 10.31
CA GLY A 204 -19.21 -46.23 10.92
C GLY A 204 -19.29 -45.48 12.25
N LYS A 205 -18.18 -45.46 12.99
CA LYS A 205 -18.03 -44.67 14.22
C LYS A 205 -16.96 -43.60 14.11
N CYS A 206 -17.24 -42.45 14.69
CA CYS A 206 -16.35 -41.30 14.82
C CYS A 206 -16.32 -40.83 16.28
N LEU A 207 -15.18 -40.98 16.94
CA LEU A 207 -15.02 -40.50 18.31
C LEU A 207 -14.89 -38.97 18.37
N LEU A 208 -14.50 -38.30 17.27
CA LEU A 208 -14.39 -36.84 17.23
C LEU A 208 -15.75 -36.12 17.34
N THR A 209 -16.86 -36.80 17.03
CA THR A 209 -18.22 -36.28 17.20
C THR A 209 -18.86 -36.69 18.53
N GLN A 210 -18.22 -37.58 19.29
CA GLN A 210 -18.81 -38.21 20.48
C GLN A 210 -18.77 -37.29 21.71
N THR A 211 -19.89 -37.26 22.42
CA THR A 211 -20.12 -36.41 23.61
C THR A 211 -20.61 -37.17 24.85
N VAL A 212 -20.76 -38.51 24.81
CA VAL A 212 -21.16 -39.31 26.00
C VAL A 212 -20.04 -39.44 27.02
N THR A 213 -20.42 -39.36 28.30
CA THR A 213 -19.57 -39.50 29.49
C THR A 213 -19.04 -40.91 29.77
N THR A 214 -19.58 -41.95 29.13
CA THR A 214 -19.30 -43.36 29.47
C THR A 214 -18.16 -43.98 28.66
N HIS A 215 -17.74 -43.39 27.53
CA HIS A 215 -16.83 -44.02 26.57
C HIS A 215 -15.76 -43.10 25.96
N GLY A 216 -15.07 -42.29 26.77
CA GLY A 216 -13.66 -42.07 26.49
C GLY A 216 -13.23 -40.97 25.52
N ALA A 217 -14.12 -40.31 24.77
CA ALA A 217 -13.71 -39.49 23.62
C ALA A 217 -12.75 -38.34 23.96
N TYR A 218 -13.25 -37.22 24.51
CA TYR A 218 -12.41 -36.06 24.85
C TYR A 218 -11.98 -36.04 26.32
N GLY A 219 -12.72 -36.70 27.22
CA GLY A 219 -12.47 -36.71 28.67
C GLY A 219 -12.08 -38.06 29.26
N GLY A 220 -12.00 -39.14 28.48
CA GLY A 220 -11.81 -40.47 29.08
C GLY A 220 -13.07 -40.93 29.84
N GLY A 221 -12.89 -41.48 31.04
CA GLY A 221 -13.98 -42.00 31.90
C GLY A 221 -14.66 -40.97 32.82
N ALA A 222 -14.16 -39.73 32.89
CA ALA A 222 -14.73 -38.65 33.72
C ALA A 222 -14.41 -37.27 33.13
N GLY A 223 -15.23 -36.25 33.38
CA GLY A 223 -14.91 -34.87 32.96
C GLY A 223 -15.12 -34.56 31.46
N GLN A 224 -16.03 -35.28 30.79
CA GLN A 224 -16.38 -35.02 29.38
C GLN A 224 -16.96 -33.60 29.21
N PRO A 225 -16.51 -32.82 28.20
CA PRO A 225 -17.15 -31.56 27.89
C PRO A 225 -18.58 -31.80 27.39
N ALA A 226 -19.55 -31.08 27.96
CA ALA A 226 -20.94 -31.14 27.51
C ALA A 226 -21.13 -30.63 26.07
N ASN A 227 -20.19 -29.80 25.60
CA ASN A 227 -20.17 -29.20 24.28
C ASN A 227 -18.75 -29.25 23.72
N ILE A 228 -18.62 -29.71 22.48
CA ILE A 228 -17.36 -29.69 21.73
C ILE A 228 -17.49 -28.68 20.61
N TYR A 229 -16.55 -27.73 20.55
CA TYR A 229 -16.56 -26.66 19.56
C TYR A 229 -15.35 -26.78 18.65
N TRP A 230 -15.62 -26.87 17.35
CA TRP A 230 -14.62 -26.80 16.30
C TRP A 230 -14.82 -25.51 15.50
N LEU A 231 -13.74 -25.01 14.89
CA LEU A 231 -13.76 -23.82 14.04
C LEU A 231 -14.41 -22.60 14.73
N ASN A 232 -14.04 -22.33 15.99
CA ASN A 232 -14.58 -21.22 16.78
C ASN A 232 -16.13 -21.25 16.89
N GLY A 233 -16.69 -22.46 17.00
CA GLY A 233 -18.13 -22.69 17.18
C GLY A 233 -18.97 -22.65 15.90
N ILE A 234 -18.33 -22.71 14.72
CA ILE A 234 -19.03 -22.98 13.45
C ILE A 234 -19.54 -24.42 13.44
N VAL A 235 -18.74 -25.34 13.98
CA VAL A 235 -19.10 -26.74 14.18
C VAL A 235 -19.22 -27.01 15.68
N HIS A 236 -20.32 -27.64 16.08
CA HIS A 236 -20.66 -27.83 17.48
C HIS A 236 -21.31 -29.19 17.71
N PHE A 237 -20.74 -29.98 18.61
CA PHE A 237 -21.30 -31.27 19.01
C PHE A 237 -21.80 -31.20 20.45
N THR A 238 -23.00 -31.75 20.67
CA THR A 238 -23.66 -31.84 21.99
C THR A 238 -23.98 -33.30 22.30
N ALA A 239 -24.51 -33.58 23.50
CA ALA A 239 -25.08 -34.86 23.87
C ALA A 239 -26.33 -35.28 23.04
N SER A 240 -26.88 -34.37 22.22
CA SER A 240 -28.00 -34.66 21.31
C SER A 240 -27.51 -35.20 19.95
N ALA A 241 -28.40 -35.83 19.18
CA ALA A 241 -28.08 -36.40 17.87
C ALA A 241 -27.51 -35.35 16.88
N LEU A 242 -26.54 -35.72 16.03
CA LEU A 242 -25.90 -34.83 15.01
C LEU A 242 -26.91 -34.20 14.05
N ALA A 243 -28.09 -34.80 13.93
CA ALA A 243 -29.05 -34.58 12.85
C ALA A 243 -29.70 -33.18 12.83
N SER A 244 -29.44 -32.29 13.80
CA SER A 244 -30.09 -30.97 13.82
C SER A 244 -29.20 -29.81 14.28
N SER A 245 -28.10 -30.07 14.98
CA SER A 245 -27.36 -29.02 15.70
C SER A 245 -25.87 -28.90 15.38
N ALA A 246 -25.33 -29.74 14.49
CA ALA A 246 -23.88 -29.76 14.22
C ALA A 246 -23.34 -28.42 13.70
N PHE A 247 -24.19 -27.64 13.03
CA PHE A 247 -23.90 -26.32 12.48
C PHE A 247 -24.91 -25.31 13.04
N PRO A 248 -24.65 -24.71 14.22
CA PRO A 248 -25.62 -23.85 14.90
C PRO A 248 -25.75 -22.45 14.26
N LYS A 249 -24.87 -22.11 13.30
CA LYS A 249 -24.81 -20.79 12.68
C LYS A 249 -25.62 -20.73 11.39
N THR A 250 -26.50 -19.75 11.30
CA THR A 250 -27.23 -19.35 10.09
C THR A 250 -26.35 -18.52 9.15
N ALA A 251 -26.83 -18.23 7.94
CA ALA A 251 -26.16 -17.33 7.01
C ALA A 251 -25.92 -15.91 7.58
N THR A 252 -26.76 -15.44 8.50
CA THR A 252 -26.58 -14.13 9.15
C THR A 252 -25.63 -14.18 10.35
N THR A 253 -25.67 -15.26 11.14
CA THR A 253 -24.87 -15.37 12.37
C THR A 253 -23.46 -15.92 12.13
N ILE A 254 -23.21 -16.59 11.00
CA ILE A 254 -21.86 -17.07 10.64
C ILE A 254 -20.86 -15.91 10.49
N MET A 255 -21.31 -14.76 10.00
CA MET A 255 -20.50 -13.55 9.85
C MET A 255 -20.16 -12.89 11.18
N GLN A 256 -20.84 -13.26 12.27
CA GLN A 256 -20.58 -12.74 13.61
C GLN A 256 -19.56 -13.60 14.38
N VAL A 257 -19.22 -14.79 13.88
CA VAL A 257 -18.18 -15.62 14.47
C VAL A 257 -16.86 -14.86 14.40
N THR A 258 -16.19 -14.62 15.53
CA THR A 258 -15.07 -13.68 15.67
C THR A 258 -13.99 -13.84 14.59
N ILE A 259 -13.57 -15.07 14.30
CA ILE A 259 -12.54 -15.34 13.28
C ILE A 259 -13.02 -15.00 11.86
N ILE A 260 -14.30 -15.26 11.54
CA ILE A 260 -14.91 -14.87 10.26
C ILE A 260 -15.09 -13.36 10.19
N LYS A 261 -15.67 -12.75 11.22
CA LYS A 261 -15.93 -11.32 11.29
C LYS A 261 -14.66 -10.52 11.05
N THR A 262 -13.61 -10.85 11.79
CA THR A 262 -12.34 -10.12 11.71
C THR A 262 -11.66 -10.27 10.35
N ALA A 263 -11.84 -11.39 9.65
CA ALA A 263 -11.36 -11.59 8.29
C ALA A 263 -12.20 -10.79 7.29
N VAL A 264 -13.53 -10.87 7.35
CA VAL A 264 -14.44 -10.12 6.46
C VAL A 264 -14.24 -8.62 6.62
N ASP A 265 -14.19 -8.10 7.85
CA ASP A 265 -13.95 -6.68 8.11
C ASP A 265 -12.61 -6.20 7.52
N ALA A 266 -11.57 -7.04 7.61
CA ALA A 266 -10.26 -6.70 7.05
C ALA A 266 -10.27 -6.71 5.52
N ILE A 267 -10.95 -7.69 4.90
CA ILE A 267 -11.14 -7.76 3.45
C ILE A 267 -11.92 -6.54 2.95
N ASP A 268 -12.98 -6.15 3.67
CA ASP A 268 -13.77 -4.97 3.34
C ASP A 268 -12.95 -3.67 3.46
N ALA A 269 -12.07 -3.58 4.46
CA ALA A 269 -11.15 -2.45 4.61
C ALA A 269 -10.06 -2.40 3.52
N ALA A 270 -9.78 -3.51 2.84
CA ALA A 270 -8.80 -3.65 1.76
C ALA A 270 -9.40 -3.45 0.36
N LYS A 271 -10.61 -2.88 0.26
CA LYS A 271 -11.21 -2.47 -1.02
C LYS A 271 -10.48 -1.26 -1.63
N MET A 272 -10.65 -1.11 -2.94
CA MET A 272 -10.13 0.04 -3.69
C MET A 272 -10.60 1.35 -3.04
N PRO A 273 -9.69 2.27 -2.69
CA PRO A 273 -10.05 3.56 -2.12
C PRO A 273 -10.68 4.48 -3.16
N GLU A 274 -11.55 5.36 -2.70
CA GLU A 274 -12.29 6.32 -3.54
C GLU A 274 -11.37 7.22 -4.38
N CYS A 275 -10.19 7.56 -3.84
CA CYS A 275 -9.18 8.35 -4.55
C CYS A 275 -8.73 7.72 -5.88
N ALA A 276 -8.92 6.41 -6.08
CA ALA A 276 -8.60 5.73 -7.34
C ALA A 276 -9.70 5.82 -8.40
N THR A 277 -10.89 6.29 -8.03
CA THR A 277 -12.10 6.26 -8.86
C THR A 277 -12.87 7.57 -8.93
N ASP A 278 -12.41 8.62 -8.25
CA ASP A 278 -13.06 9.94 -8.31
C ASP A 278 -12.98 10.60 -9.71
N THR A 279 -13.70 11.71 -9.86
CA THR A 279 -13.84 12.43 -11.13
C THR A 279 -12.50 12.89 -11.70
N THR A 280 -11.53 13.27 -10.86
CA THR A 280 -10.18 13.64 -11.28
C THR A 280 -9.45 12.41 -11.85
N ALA A 281 -9.48 11.28 -11.14
CA ALA A 281 -8.89 10.04 -11.64
C ALA A 281 -9.52 9.60 -12.97
N GLN A 282 -10.85 9.68 -13.10
CA GLN A 282 -11.55 9.35 -14.34
C GLN A 282 -11.15 10.26 -15.51
N LEU A 283 -11.00 11.57 -15.27
CA LEU A 283 -10.51 12.50 -16.29
C LEU A 283 -9.09 12.15 -16.74
N LEU A 284 -8.18 11.93 -15.78
CA LEU A 284 -6.79 11.61 -16.05
C LEU A 284 -6.65 10.26 -16.75
N ASP A 285 -7.45 9.25 -16.39
CA ASP A 285 -7.52 7.96 -17.07
C ASP A 285 -7.88 8.13 -18.55
N LYS A 286 -8.87 8.98 -18.86
CA LYS A 286 -9.26 9.30 -20.24
C LYS A 286 -8.13 10.00 -21.00
N LEU A 287 -7.49 11.01 -20.39
CA LEU A 287 -6.37 11.73 -21.03
C LEU A 287 -5.14 10.84 -21.23
N SER A 288 -4.90 9.90 -20.31
CA SER A 288 -3.83 8.91 -20.43
C SER A 288 -4.08 7.87 -21.51
N ASP A 289 -5.34 7.50 -21.81
CA ASP A 289 -5.67 6.51 -22.82
C ASP A 289 -5.85 7.14 -24.23
N THR A 290 -4.75 7.22 -24.98
CA THR A 290 -4.73 7.67 -26.38
C THR A 290 -4.92 6.55 -27.41
N SER A 291 -5.21 5.32 -26.95
CA SER A 291 -5.37 4.15 -27.83
C SER A 291 -6.67 4.19 -28.63
N LYS A 292 -7.67 4.92 -28.12
CA LYS A 292 -9.00 5.06 -28.71
C LYS A 292 -9.51 6.51 -28.58
N PRO A 293 -10.46 6.94 -29.43
CA PRO A 293 -11.11 8.23 -29.26
C PRO A 293 -11.82 8.31 -27.91
N GLN A 294 -11.54 9.37 -27.15
CA GLN A 294 -12.15 9.63 -25.84
C GLN A 294 -13.22 10.70 -25.97
N LYS A 295 -14.26 10.59 -25.14
CA LYS A 295 -15.30 11.63 -25.02
C LYS A 295 -15.13 12.37 -23.71
N PHE A 296 -15.05 13.70 -23.81
CA PHE A 296 -14.92 14.61 -22.68
C PHE A 296 -16.20 15.39 -22.45
N GLU A 297 -16.42 15.72 -21.19
CA GLU A 297 -17.42 16.68 -20.70
C GLU A 297 -16.67 17.80 -19.99
N ASN A 298 -17.36 18.90 -19.69
CA ASN A 298 -16.77 19.97 -18.89
C ASN A 298 -16.34 19.42 -17.53
N PHE A 299 -15.12 19.76 -17.11
CA PHE A 299 -14.58 19.31 -15.85
C PHE A 299 -14.61 20.44 -14.83
N GLU A 300 -15.36 20.22 -13.77
CA GLU A 300 -15.54 21.19 -12.69
C GLU A 300 -14.50 20.98 -11.60
N THR A 301 -13.77 22.03 -11.27
CA THR A 301 -12.68 22.02 -10.29
C THR A 301 -12.54 23.40 -9.63
N THR A 302 -11.40 23.67 -9.00
CA THR A 302 -11.07 24.98 -8.39
C THR A 302 -9.64 25.39 -8.75
N PRO A 303 -9.32 26.69 -8.77
CA PRO A 303 -7.95 27.15 -8.97
C PRO A 303 -6.96 26.52 -8.00
N LYS A 304 -7.36 26.39 -6.72
CA LYS A 304 -6.59 25.70 -5.68
C LYS A 304 -6.30 24.23 -6.01
N ALA A 305 -7.29 23.48 -6.47
CA ALA A 305 -7.10 22.08 -6.83
C ALA A 305 -6.17 21.90 -8.04
N THR A 306 -6.20 22.85 -8.98
CA THR A 306 -5.36 22.83 -10.19
C THR A 306 -3.98 23.50 -10.02
N GLY A 307 -3.69 24.07 -8.86
CA GLY A 307 -2.43 24.78 -8.60
C GLY A 307 -2.24 26.08 -9.38
N VAL A 308 -3.27 26.58 -10.08
CA VAL A 308 -3.22 27.82 -10.86
C VAL A 308 -3.62 29.07 -10.05
N GLY A 309 -4.07 28.88 -8.81
CA GLY A 309 -4.42 29.97 -7.89
C GLY A 309 -4.74 29.45 -6.49
N THR A 310 -5.00 30.36 -5.55
CA THR A 310 -5.36 30.02 -4.15
C THR A 310 -6.86 29.89 -3.91
N GLU A 311 -7.66 30.37 -4.86
CA GLU A 311 -9.11 30.49 -4.73
C GLU A 311 -9.81 29.12 -4.75
N THR A 312 -10.93 29.06 -4.03
CA THR A 312 -11.81 27.87 -3.96
C THR A 312 -13.08 28.03 -4.79
N THR A 313 -13.20 29.14 -5.51
CA THR A 313 -14.30 29.36 -6.47
C THR A 313 -14.25 28.33 -7.60
N LYS A 314 -15.43 28.03 -8.15
CA LYS A 314 -15.59 27.10 -9.28
C LYS A 314 -14.73 27.54 -10.47
N LEU A 315 -13.92 26.63 -10.99
CA LEU A 315 -13.19 26.72 -12.25
C LEU A 315 -13.68 25.59 -13.15
N THR A 316 -14.10 25.93 -14.36
CA THR A 316 -14.51 24.96 -15.38
C THR A 316 -13.39 24.82 -16.40
N ILE A 317 -12.94 23.58 -16.64
CA ILE A 317 -12.11 23.25 -17.80
C ILE A 317 -13.05 22.76 -18.89
N ASP A 318 -13.12 23.51 -19.99
CA ASP A 318 -14.08 23.24 -21.05
C ASP A 318 -13.73 21.96 -21.81
N LYS A 319 -14.78 21.28 -22.28
CA LYS A 319 -14.66 20.09 -23.12
C LYS A 319 -13.72 20.31 -24.32
N ALA A 320 -13.81 21.47 -24.97
CA ALA A 320 -13.00 21.78 -26.15
C ALA A 320 -11.50 21.79 -25.84
N ASP A 321 -11.11 22.33 -24.67
CA ASP A 321 -9.72 22.33 -24.23
C ASP A 321 -9.22 20.93 -23.90
N LEU A 322 -10.08 20.09 -23.29
CA LEU A 322 -9.75 18.68 -23.01
C LEU A 322 -9.58 17.86 -24.30
N GLU A 323 -10.43 18.11 -25.30
CA GLU A 323 -10.31 17.48 -26.62
C GLU A 323 -9.04 17.93 -27.36
N ALA A 324 -8.70 19.22 -27.31
CA ALA A 324 -7.45 19.74 -27.86
C ALA A 324 -6.22 19.14 -27.17
N LEU A 325 -6.26 18.99 -25.84
CA LEU A 325 -5.20 18.37 -25.07
C LEU A 325 -5.02 16.90 -25.43
N ALA A 326 -6.11 16.14 -25.52
CA ALA A 326 -6.10 14.74 -25.91
C ALA A 326 -5.54 14.55 -27.34
N ALA A 327 -5.90 15.43 -28.27
CA ALA A 327 -5.36 15.42 -29.63
C ALA A 327 -3.84 15.70 -29.64
N ALA A 328 -3.37 16.69 -28.87
CA ALA A 328 -1.94 17.00 -28.76
C ALA A 328 -1.14 15.84 -28.13
N LEU A 329 -1.67 15.21 -27.08
CA LEU A 329 -1.08 14.02 -26.45
C LEU A 329 -0.99 12.85 -27.44
N LYS A 330 -2.06 12.61 -28.21
CA LYS A 330 -2.06 11.59 -29.24
C LYS A 330 -0.99 11.87 -30.30
N ALA A 331 -0.94 13.09 -30.84
CA ALA A 331 0.05 13.49 -31.83
C ALA A 331 1.49 13.32 -31.31
N TYR A 332 1.74 13.69 -30.05
CA TYR A 332 3.05 13.51 -29.41
C TYR A 332 3.47 12.04 -29.29
N ARG A 333 2.56 11.17 -28.85
CA ARG A 333 2.82 9.74 -28.62
C ARG A 333 2.89 8.92 -29.91
N ASP A 334 2.12 9.32 -30.93
CA ASP A 334 2.08 8.64 -32.23
C ASP A 334 3.17 9.12 -33.20
N ASP A 335 3.96 10.14 -32.83
CA ASP A 335 5.06 10.62 -33.65
C ASP A 335 6.04 9.47 -33.99
N PRO A 336 6.29 9.17 -35.28
CA PRO A 336 7.14 8.07 -35.69
C PRO A 336 8.56 8.08 -35.10
N SER A 337 9.11 9.28 -34.84
CA SER A 337 10.44 9.43 -34.25
C SER A 337 10.51 9.03 -32.78
N ARG A 338 9.37 9.03 -32.07
CA ARG A 338 9.27 8.78 -30.63
C ARG A 338 8.50 7.52 -30.27
N LYS A 339 7.53 7.09 -31.09
CA LYS A 339 6.57 6.03 -30.75
C LYS A 339 7.22 4.74 -30.26
N SER A 340 8.28 4.29 -30.93
CA SER A 340 9.02 3.07 -30.55
C SER A 340 9.94 3.25 -29.34
N LYS A 341 10.20 4.49 -28.92
CA LYS A 341 11.13 4.88 -27.85
C LYS A 341 10.49 5.82 -26.82
N LEU A 342 9.18 5.79 -26.67
CA LEU A 342 8.45 6.78 -25.86
C LEU A 342 8.91 6.78 -24.39
N ALA A 343 9.19 5.59 -23.83
CA ALA A 343 9.72 5.46 -22.48
C ALA A 343 11.14 6.07 -22.34
N GLU A 344 11.99 5.93 -23.36
CA GLU A 344 13.32 6.53 -23.40
C GLU A 344 13.21 8.07 -23.47
N ALA A 345 12.36 8.60 -24.35
CA ALA A 345 12.10 10.03 -24.47
C ALA A 345 11.58 10.65 -23.15
N ARG A 346 10.66 9.96 -22.46
CA ARG A 346 10.18 10.36 -21.13
C ARG A 346 11.30 10.39 -20.10
N ARG A 347 12.15 9.37 -20.08
CA ARG A 347 13.30 9.29 -19.16
C ARG A 347 14.30 10.41 -19.42
N GLU A 348 14.62 10.70 -20.68
CA GLU A 348 15.49 11.82 -21.06
C GLU A 348 14.92 13.16 -20.60
N ARG A 349 13.61 13.36 -20.75
CA ARG A 349 12.95 14.57 -20.26
C ARG A 349 13.06 14.71 -18.74
N GLN A 350 12.84 13.63 -18.00
CA GLN A 350 12.99 13.62 -16.54
C GLN A 350 14.44 13.94 -16.12
N ILE A 351 15.44 13.39 -16.82
CA ILE A 351 16.86 13.72 -16.60
C ILE A 351 17.12 15.20 -16.89
N ALA A 352 16.59 15.75 -17.99
CA ALA A 352 16.77 17.15 -18.34
C ALA A 352 16.16 18.09 -17.28
N VAL A 353 14.97 17.78 -16.76
CA VAL A 353 14.37 18.55 -15.67
C VAL A 353 15.19 18.43 -14.39
N ALA A 354 15.74 17.25 -14.07
CA ALA A 354 16.61 17.08 -12.91
C ALA A 354 17.90 17.89 -13.03
N LYS A 355 18.51 17.95 -14.23
CA LYS A 355 19.70 18.78 -14.49
C LYS A 355 19.44 20.27 -14.29
N GLN A 356 18.22 20.75 -14.51
CA GLN A 356 17.86 22.15 -14.22
C GLN A 356 17.92 22.49 -12.72
N LEU A 357 17.93 21.50 -11.82
CA LEU A 357 18.15 21.73 -10.39
C LEU A 357 19.63 21.99 -10.08
N ASP A 358 20.54 21.39 -10.84
CA ASP A 358 21.98 21.65 -10.76
C ASP A 358 22.34 22.96 -11.50
N GLU A 359 21.64 23.23 -12.59
CA GLU A 359 21.68 24.48 -13.33
C GLU A 359 20.70 25.50 -12.71
N VAL A 360 20.78 25.80 -11.41
CA VAL A 360 20.23 27.08 -10.92
C VAL A 360 20.94 28.16 -11.72
N PRO A 361 20.26 28.85 -12.66
CA PRO A 361 20.94 29.82 -13.47
C PRO A 361 21.23 30.99 -12.54
N THR A 362 22.51 31.31 -12.38
CA THR A 362 22.96 32.66 -12.00
C THR A 362 22.52 33.73 -13.04
N GLN A 363 21.63 33.38 -13.99
CA GLN A 363 21.32 34.15 -15.20
C GLN A 363 20.02 34.96 -15.16
N LYS A 364 19.33 35.11 -14.02
CA LYS A 364 18.31 36.17 -13.86
C LYS A 364 18.61 37.26 -12.82
N GLN A 365 19.71 37.15 -12.08
CA GLN A 365 20.23 38.29 -11.29
C GLN A 365 21.27 39.13 -12.06
N GLN A 366 21.69 38.74 -13.27
CA GLN A 366 22.69 39.50 -14.02
C GLN A 366 22.13 40.40 -15.12
N SER A 367 20.89 40.20 -15.58
CA SER A 367 20.25 41.07 -16.57
C SER A 367 19.33 42.12 -15.94
N GLU A 368 18.65 41.82 -14.83
CA GLU A 368 17.80 42.79 -14.13
C GLU A 368 18.57 43.65 -13.10
N CYS A 369 19.71 43.20 -12.57
CA CYS A 369 20.62 44.09 -11.82
C CYS A 369 21.47 45.01 -12.71
N LYS A 370 21.47 44.84 -14.04
CA LYS A 370 22.12 45.79 -14.96
C LYS A 370 21.21 46.95 -15.39
N ALA A 371 19.89 46.80 -15.29
CA ALA A 371 18.95 47.88 -15.62
C ALA A 371 18.64 48.80 -14.41
N ALA A 372 18.87 48.33 -13.17
CA ALA A 372 18.77 49.17 -11.97
C ALA A 372 20.09 49.84 -11.56
N SER A 373 21.23 49.51 -12.20
CA SER A 373 22.54 50.11 -11.87
C SER A 373 22.85 51.43 -12.59
N ASN A 374 21.91 51.98 -13.36
CA ASN A 374 22.03 53.32 -13.94
C ASN A 374 21.14 54.34 -13.20
N LYS A 375 21.25 54.37 -11.87
CA LYS A 375 21.16 55.63 -11.12
C LYS A 375 21.89 55.48 -9.80
N GLU A 376 22.72 56.48 -9.52
CA GLU A 376 23.47 56.71 -8.29
C GLU A 376 24.74 55.86 -8.08
N ALA A 377 25.79 56.36 -8.73
CA ALA A 377 27.10 56.50 -8.11
C ALA A 377 26.98 56.97 -6.64
N ASN A 378 27.63 56.28 -5.70
CA ASN A 378 28.80 56.81 -4.97
C ASN A 378 29.21 55.82 -3.86
N SER A 379 30.39 55.21 -3.96
CA SER A 379 31.06 54.49 -2.87
C SER A 379 32.53 54.25 -3.24
N LYS A 380 33.31 55.33 -3.29
CA LYS A 380 34.79 55.31 -3.29
C LYS A 380 35.37 56.30 -2.26
N ASP A 381 34.70 56.51 -1.13
CA ASP A 381 34.99 57.67 -0.26
C ASP A 381 36.12 57.50 0.77
N THR A 382 36.70 56.31 0.98
CA THR A 382 37.77 56.16 1.97
C THR A 382 39.17 56.52 1.44
N GLU A 383 39.43 56.35 0.14
CA GLU A 383 40.76 56.66 -0.44
C GLU A 383 40.88 58.11 -0.95
N VAL A 384 39.77 58.75 -1.31
CA VAL A 384 39.77 60.07 -1.96
C VAL A 384 40.01 61.19 -0.95
N CYS A 385 39.44 61.12 0.26
CA CYS A 385 39.68 62.13 1.30
C CYS A 385 41.13 62.10 1.80
N ASN A 386 41.69 60.91 2.01
CA ASN A 386 43.02 60.74 2.62
C ASN A 386 44.19 61.19 1.72
N LYS A 387 43.97 61.39 0.41
CA LYS A 387 44.99 61.89 -0.53
C LYS A 387 45.03 63.43 -0.59
N LYS A 388 44.06 64.12 0.02
CA LYS A 388 43.96 65.59 0.00
C LYS A 388 44.74 66.18 1.17
N GLN A 389 45.85 66.83 0.86
CA GLN A 389 46.76 67.38 1.88
C GLN A 389 46.60 68.88 2.13
N LYS A 390 45.63 69.56 1.50
CA LYS A 390 45.34 70.97 1.75
C LYS A 390 43.88 71.19 2.13
N LYS A 391 43.64 72.12 3.06
CA LYS A 391 42.29 72.47 3.54
C LYS A 391 41.38 72.95 2.41
N SER A 392 41.89 73.71 1.45
CA SER A 392 41.13 74.21 0.28
C SER A 392 40.69 73.10 -0.69
N GLU A 393 41.38 71.96 -0.68
CA GLU A 393 41.09 70.81 -1.55
C GLU A 393 40.12 69.82 -0.88
N CYS A 394 40.00 69.87 0.46
CA CYS A 394 39.09 69.08 1.28
C CYS A 394 37.71 69.73 1.40
N LYS A 395 36.85 69.51 0.40
CA LYS A 395 35.50 70.08 0.37
C LYS A 395 34.48 69.17 1.06
N GLU A 396 33.59 69.77 1.84
CA GLU A 396 32.49 69.06 2.50
C GLU A 396 31.47 68.48 1.50
N SER A 397 31.37 69.06 0.30
CA SER A 397 30.57 68.53 -0.82
C SER A 397 31.02 67.14 -1.28
N ASP A 398 32.28 66.79 -1.02
CA ASP A 398 32.89 65.53 -1.46
C ASP A 398 32.78 64.44 -0.37
N GLY A 399 31.95 64.65 0.66
CA GLY A 399 31.80 63.71 1.79
C GLY A 399 32.96 63.71 2.80
N CYS A 400 33.95 64.60 2.61
CA CYS A 400 35.14 64.72 3.45
C CYS A 400 35.06 65.95 4.37
N LYS A 401 35.59 65.84 5.59
CA LYS A 401 35.73 66.93 6.56
C LYS A 401 37.18 67.11 6.96
N TRP A 402 37.64 68.36 6.95
CA TRP A 402 38.95 68.71 7.50
C TRP A 402 38.88 68.76 9.03
N THR A 403 39.85 68.12 9.70
CA THR A 403 39.82 67.86 11.15
C THR A 403 40.78 68.74 11.95
N SER A 404 41.48 69.71 11.33
CA SER A 404 42.39 70.64 12.01
C SER A 404 41.97 72.10 11.83
N ASP A 405 41.84 72.83 12.93
CA ASP A 405 41.39 74.23 12.92
C ASP A 405 42.52 75.26 12.77
N LYS A 406 43.78 74.83 12.91
CA LYS A 406 44.97 75.70 12.89
C LYS A 406 45.93 75.45 11.72
N GLU A 407 45.84 74.29 11.08
CA GLU A 407 46.76 73.88 10.02
C GLU A 407 46.04 73.79 8.66
N GLU A 408 46.61 74.43 7.64
CA GLU A 408 46.03 74.51 6.30
C GLU A 408 46.59 73.45 5.32
N ILE A 409 47.66 72.75 5.73
CA ILE A 409 48.35 71.72 4.93
C ILE A 409 48.72 70.54 5.86
N GLY A 410 48.38 69.31 5.47
CA GLY A 410 48.60 68.07 6.23
C GLY A 410 47.54 67.00 5.96
N SER A 411 47.67 65.80 6.54
CA SER A 411 46.73 64.69 6.33
C SER A 411 45.51 64.75 7.26
N HIS A 412 44.76 65.86 7.24
CA HIS A 412 43.64 66.11 8.15
C HIS A 412 42.25 65.99 7.49
N CYS A 413 42.17 65.65 6.21
CA CYS A 413 40.92 65.44 5.49
C CYS A 413 40.40 64.00 5.67
N LYS A 414 39.28 63.81 6.40
CA LYS A 414 38.72 62.48 6.71
C LYS A 414 37.25 62.36 6.28
N PRO A 415 36.71 61.15 6.03
CA PRO A 415 35.29 60.96 5.77
C PRO A 415 34.42 61.37 6.97
N LYS A 416 33.21 61.83 6.72
CA LYS A 416 32.26 62.25 7.77
C LYS A 416 31.59 61.03 8.42
N GLU A 417 31.76 60.82 9.72
CA GLU A 417 31.08 59.73 10.45
C GLU A 417 29.60 60.09 10.71
N GLY A 418 28.69 59.15 10.39
CA GLY A 418 27.26 59.29 10.63
C GLY A 418 26.92 59.21 12.13
N LYS A 419 26.12 60.15 12.63
CA LYS A 419 25.64 60.16 14.03
C LYS A 419 24.56 59.09 14.28
N GLU A 420 24.77 58.30 15.32
CA GLU A 420 23.82 57.38 15.96
C GLU A 420 22.62 58.09 16.63
N GLN A 421 21.50 57.35 16.73
CA GLN A 421 20.61 57.39 17.90
C GLN A 421 20.02 55.99 18.14
N THR A 422 19.75 55.71 19.41
CA THR A 422 20.17 54.50 20.14
C THR A 422 18.99 53.78 20.84
N ASN A 423 19.25 52.52 21.27
CA ASN A 423 18.63 51.73 22.38
C ASN A 423 17.35 50.91 22.07
N ALA A 424 17.15 49.65 22.51
CA ALA A 424 17.84 48.80 23.49
C ALA A 424 17.62 47.29 23.22
N ALA A 425 18.45 46.47 23.90
CA ALA A 425 18.78 45.07 23.62
C ALA A 425 18.20 44.03 24.59
N ALA A 426 18.23 42.75 24.17
CA ALA A 426 18.59 41.53 24.94
C ALA A 426 18.76 40.39 23.91
N GLY A 427 19.97 39.92 23.52
CA GLY A 427 20.88 39.03 24.25
C GLY A 427 20.47 37.55 24.05
N THR A 428 21.14 36.70 23.26
CA THR A 428 22.42 36.04 23.59
C THR A 428 22.95 35.20 22.40
N GLY A 429 24.27 35.28 22.11
CA GLY A 429 25.19 34.30 21.46
C GLY A 429 24.75 33.57 20.18
N GLU A 430 25.53 33.41 19.12
CA GLU A 430 26.97 33.29 18.98
C GLU A 430 27.33 33.39 17.48
N THR A 431 28.56 33.79 17.21
CA THR A 431 29.20 34.12 15.93
C THR A 431 28.91 33.20 14.74
N ALA A 432 28.72 33.84 13.58
CA ALA A 432 28.76 33.24 12.26
C ALA A 432 30.09 32.51 12.00
N LYS A 433 29.98 31.27 11.50
CA LYS A 433 31.03 30.63 10.71
C LYS A 433 30.36 30.01 9.49
N GLU A 434 30.84 30.39 8.32
CA GLU A 434 30.48 29.84 7.02
C GLU A 434 30.29 28.32 7.11
N GLY A 435 29.09 27.82 6.85
CA GLY A 435 28.80 26.40 6.84
C GLY A 435 29.53 25.75 5.65
N PRO A 436 30.39 24.75 5.87
CA PRO A 436 31.10 24.10 4.77
C PRO A 436 30.11 23.31 3.93
N THR A 437 30.20 23.53 2.63
CA THR A 437 29.59 22.75 1.56
C THR A 437 29.90 21.26 1.75
N THR A 438 28.92 20.50 2.26
CA THR A 438 29.02 19.07 2.53
C THR A 438 28.76 18.27 1.25
N GLY A 439 29.82 17.73 0.65
CA GLY A 439 29.70 16.84 -0.50
C GLY A 439 30.93 15.94 -0.60
N CYS A 440 30.72 14.61 -0.47
CA CYS A 440 31.77 13.59 -0.50
C CYS A 440 32.68 13.62 -1.75
N ALA A 441 32.26 14.32 -2.81
CA ALA A 441 32.92 14.36 -4.12
C ALA A 441 34.24 15.17 -4.17
N ARG A 442 34.61 15.93 -3.14
CA ARG A 442 35.84 16.75 -3.15
C ARG A 442 37.12 16.01 -2.74
N GLN A 443 37.03 14.85 -2.10
CA GLN A 443 38.17 14.15 -1.50
C GLN A 443 38.82 13.16 -2.50
N LYS A 444 40.08 13.41 -2.89
CA LYS A 444 40.82 12.55 -3.86
C LYS A 444 41.62 11.41 -3.21
N THR A 445 41.76 11.41 -1.88
CA THR A 445 42.58 10.47 -1.10
C THR A 445 41.74 9.75 -0.04
N LYS A 446 42.20 8.55 0.37
CA LYS A 446 41.43 7.62 1.21
C LYS A 446 41.20 8.13 2.64
N GLU A 447 42.24 8.60 3.32
CA GLU A 447 42.15 9.04 4.72
C GLU A 447 41.15 10.17 4.97
N PRO A 448 41.13 11.26 4.17
CA PRO A 448 40.17 12.33 4.45
C PRO A 448 38.74 11.99 3.97
N CYS A 449 38.57 10.97 3.14
CA CYS A 449 37.25 10.43 2.78
C CYS A 449 36.62 9.60 3.91
N GLU A 450 37.42 8.74 4.57
CA GLU A 450 36.94 7.86 5.65
C GLU A 450 36.79 8.58 7.00
N ASN A 451 37.31 9.80 7.09
CA ASN A 451 37.18 10.68 8.26
C ASN A 451 36.03 11.70 8.14
N ASP A 452 35.32 11.75 6.99
CA ASP A 452 34.17 12.62 6.80
C ASP A 452 32.92 12.02 7.47
N LYS A 453 32.68 12.43 8.72
CA LYS A 453 31.57 12.00 9.56
C LYS A 453 30.59 13.15 9.77
N THR A 454 29.29 12.85 9.73
CA THR A 454 28.25 13.72 10.26
C THR A 454 27.58 12.99 11.42
N GLY A 455 27.90 13.39 12.66
CA GLY A 455 27.51 12.67 13.87
C GLY A 455 28.16 11.27 13.97
N ASP A 456 27.44 10.30 14.53
CA ASP A 456 27.94 8.93 14.77
C ASP A 456 27.94 8.01 13.53
N LYS A 457 27.64 8.52 12.33
CA LYS A 457 27.57 7.73 11.09
C LYS A 457 28.59 8.21 10.05
N GLN A 458 29.27 7.25 9.43
CA GLN A 458 30.14 7.44 8.27
C GLN A 458 29.29 7.91 7.07
N ASN A 459 29.52 9.13 6.59
CA ASN A 459 28.72 9.72 5.51
C ASN A 459 29.31 9.40 4.12
N CYS A 460 30.59 9.04 4.03
CA CYS A 460 31.31 8.80 2.79
C CYS A 460 32.13 7.49 2.85
N ALA A 461 32.38 6.85 1.69
CA ALA A 461 33.19 5.65 1.57
C ALA A 461 34.05 5.66 0.30
N PHE A 462 35.31 5.22 0.41
CA PHE A 462 36.26 5.19 -0.70
C PHE A 462 36.17 3.86 -1.47
N ARG A 463 35.66 3.88 -2.71
CA ARG A 463 35.49 2.66 -3.51
C ARG A 463 35.70 2.89 -5.01
N LYS A 464 35.88 1.79 -5.75
CA LYS A 464 35.90 1.78 -7.22
C LYS A 464 34.46 1.84 -7.75
N GLY A 465 34.16 2.78 -8.64
CA GLY A 465 32.85 2.90 -9.28
C GLY A 465 32.46 1.65 -10.06
N LYS A 466 31.19 1.24 -10.00
CA LYS A 466 30.62 0.11 -10.76
C LYS A 466 30.13 0.57 -12.13
N ASP A 467 29.88 -0.38 -13.04
CA ASP A 467 29.54 -0.13 -14.46
C ASP A 467 28.25 0.70 -14.71
N ASN A 468 27.48 0.99 -13.66
CA ASN A 468 26.23 1.76 -13.71
C ASN A 468 26.30 3.06 -12.89
N GLU A 469 27.49 3.62 -12.67
CA GLU A 469 27.73 4.89 -11.98
C GLU A 469 28.49 5.87 -12.90
N ASP A 470 28.40 7.18 -12.65
CA ASP A 470 28.85 8.25 -13.57
C ASP A 470 30.36 8.20 -13.96
N GLU A 471 31.20 7.51 -13.18
CA GLU A 471 32.60 7.21 -13.51
C GLU A 471 32.95 5.73 -13.21
N PRO A 472 32.66 4.79 -14.12
CA PRO A 472 32.93 3.37 -13.90
C PRO A 472 34.44 3.10 -13.87
N GLY A 473 34.89 2.34 -12.87
CA GLY A 473 36.29 1.87 -12.78
C GLY A 473 37.29 2.80 -12.07
N LYS A 474 36.90 4.02 -11.70
CA LYS A 474 37.78 4.97 -10.98
C LYS A 474 37.58 4.87 -9.47
N LYS A 475 38.66 4.93 -8.68
CA LYS A 475 38.59 4.91 -7.20
C LYS A 475 38.32 6.32 -6.70
N GLY A 476 37.27 6.52 -5.91
CA GLY A 476 36.90 7.84 -5.38
C GLY A 476 36.02 7.75 -4.14
N CYS A 477 35.82 8.90 -3.50
CA CYS A 477 34.99 9.05 -2.31
C CYS A 477 33.52 9.27 -2.69
N GLN A 478 32.61 8.43 -2.19
CA GLN A 478 31.18 8.46 -2.54
C GLN A 478 30.28 8.45 -1.30
N SER A 479 29.09 9.05 -1.38
CA SER A 479 28.15 9.14 -0.24
C SER A 479 27.52 7.80 0.15
N GLY A 480 27.57 7.46 1.44
CA GLY A 480 27.02 6.23 2.02
C GLY A 480 25.49 6.11 1.97
N SER A 481 24.76 7.20 1.72
CA SER A 481 23.30 7.23 1.61
C SER A 481 22.75 6.34 0.49
N PHE A 482 23.54 6.11 -0.56
CA PHE A 482 23.19 5.19 -1.64
C PHE A 482 23.11 3.72 -1.19
N LEU A 483 23.82 3.34 -0.11
CA LEU A 483 23.78 1.99 0.46
C LEU A 483 22.53 1.73 1.29
N ALA A 484 21.93 2.76 1.90
CA ALA A 484 20.71 2.61 2.70
C ALA A 484 19.50 2.26 1.82
N ASN A 485 19.34 2.93 0.67
CA ASN A 485 18.21 2.71 -0.21
C ASN A 485 18.32 1.37 -0.98
N LYS A 486 19.54 0.98 -1.39
CA LYS A 486 19.77 -0.30 -2.07
C LYS A 486 19.66 -1.51 -1.14
N LYS A 487 20.02 -1.38 0.15
CA LYS A 487 19.73 -2.41 1.17
C LYS A 487 18.24 -2.56 1.45
N LEU A 488 17.43 -1.50 1.32
CA LEU A 488 15.98 -1.59 1.41
C LEU A 488 15.39 -2.34 0.21
N VAL A 489 15.84 -2.02 -1.01
CA VAL A 489 15.41 -2.69 -2.25
C VAL A 489 15.83 -4.17 -2.28
N LEU A 490 17.02 -4.52 -1.80
CA LEU A 490 17.49 -5.91 -1.77
C LEU A 490 16.82 -6.74 -0.64
N ARG A 491 16.43 -6.11 0.47
CA ARG A 491 15.67 -6.78 1.55
C ARG A 491 14.18 -6.97 1.21
N ALA A 492 13.60 -6.09 0.38
CA ALA A 492 12.26 -6.30 -0.17
C ALA A 492 12.23 -7.48 -1.16
N ALA A 493 13.28 -7.65 -1.97
CA ALA A 493 13.41 -8.81 -2.86
C ALA A 493 13.70 -10.13 -2.10
N SER A 494 14.48 -10.09 -1.02
CA SER A 494 14.84 -11.30 -0.26
C SER A 494 13.75 -11.77 0.71
N LEU A 495 12.85 -10.91 1.18
CA LEU A 495 11.70 -11.32 2.00
C LEU A 495 10.63 -12.07 1.20
N ILE A 496 10.65 -11.96 -0.14
CA ILE A 496 9.78 -12.73 -1.04
C ILE A 496 10.38 -14.12 -1.33
N SER A 497 11.70 -14.30 -1.15
CA SER A 497 12.38 -15.59 -1.38
C SER A 497 12.77 -16.37 -0.11
N PHE A 498 12.46 -15.86 1.10
CA PHE A 498 12.72 -16.54 2.38
C PHE A 498 11.43 -16.96 3.13
N ILE A 499 10.29 -17.02 2.43
CA ILE A 499 9.07 -17.73 2.88
C ILE A 499 8.76 -18.86 1.88
N PHE A 500 9.79 -19.60 1.46
CA PHE A 500 9.68 -20.92 0.84
C PHE A 500 10.73 -21.84 1.46
#